data_AF-A0A971S2G5-F1
#
_entry.id   AF-A0A971S2G5-F1
#
_cell.length_a   1.000
_cell.length_b   1.000
_cell.length_c   1.000
_cell.angle_alpha   90.00
_cell.angle_beta   90.00
_cell.angle_gamma   90.00
#
_symmetry.space_group_name_H-M   'P 1'
#
loop_
_entity.id
_entity.type
_entity.pdbx_description
1 polymer ?
#
loop_
_entity_poly.entity_id
_entity_poly.type
_entity_poly.pdbx_seq_one_letter_code
_entity_poly.pdbx_strand_id
1 'polypeptide(L)'
;MREGGAPSIIVRDNDQAISLVQVYEEHMVSSAETEHITVKDQEFDLTHIRLRANSSHSHVIAFCAAKRLVKEESITGKIPGLYGKLHDESSEFIYACYVTSPFLDKTVRSERTGFDIMENSNGLFAHELSLDEIRDAVIAKATDYLSIFLEEKKLKAKDRLEDFVSRKAPRYRPILARIPEDKLIIDPNISDKELDLKLHRHLSDIEEQLLTDGHDVMNPKSNEAFSEYQKRLEKYLKTAEDIKRSDLANYVSHRRVILDILEKAIQRDSNGRYVREDLIHNLIMPMRCDSNEIMLDSCNLWLLDERLAFHDYLASDKTISSMPITNSIETKEPDILALNVFDNPILVSEGNKLPLASIVVIEIKRPMRNDAAEGEDKDPIEQAIGYLDRIRRGTVTTASSRPIPSSENIPGYCYVICDITSSIEKRCKIHDAVRTSDGLGYFFYHRIYNAYVEVVSFDRLVNAAKERNKAFFDKLGLPTI
;
A
#
# COMPACT_ATOMS: atom_id res chain seq x y z
N MET A 1 19.30 17.05 45.85
CA MET A 1 19.99 15.93 46.54
C MET A 1 20.45 16.36 47.94
N ARG A 2 20.73 15.45 48.89
CA ARG A 2 21.27 15.83 50.23
C ARG A 2 22.73 16.30 50.09
N GLU A 3 23.10 17.38 50.79
CA GLU A 3 24.50 17.85 50.95
C GLU A 3 25.39 16.91 51.81
N GLY A 4 24.90 15.74 52.23
CA GLY A 4 25.59 14.84 53.17
C GLY A 4 26.04 13.49 52.60
N GLY A 5 25.97 13.28 51.29
CA GLY A 5 26.27 11.98 50.65
C GLY A 5 25.27 10.88 50.98
N ALA A 6 25.28 9.80 50.19
CA ALA A 6 24.49 8.60 50.47
C ALA A 6 25.22 7.74 51.53
N PRO A 7 24.52 7.20 52.54
CA PRO A 7 25.14 6.29 53.48
C PRO A 7 25.59 5.01 52.77
N SER A 8 26.72 4.44 53.18
CA SER A 8 27.13 3.10 52.73
C SER A 8 26.23 2.06 53.38
N ILE A 9 25.42 1.37 52.56
CA ILE A 9 24.46 0.36 53.00
C ILE A 9 24.90 -0.99 52.46
N ILE A 10 24.97 -2.00 53.33
CA ILE A 10 25.23 -3.39 52.97
C ILE A 10 24.03 -4.22 53.40
N VAL A 11 23.40 -4.89 52.43
CA VAL A 11 22.32 -5.86 52.69
C VAL A 11 22.96 -7.23 52.86
N ARG A 12 22.63 -7.94 53.94
CA ARG A 12 23.13 -9.31 54.19
C ARG A 12 21.97 -10.30 54.27
N ASP A 13 22.09 -11.39 53.53
CA ASP A 13 21.21 -12.55 53.63
C ASP A 13 22.07 -13.82 53.71
N ASN A 14 22.06 -14.46 54.88
CA ASN A 14 22.96 -15.56 55.24
C ASN A 14 24.44 -15.22 54.95
N ASP A 15 25.11 -16.01 54.11
CA ASP A 15 26.52 -15.84 53.72
C ASP A 15 26.73 -14.82 52.58
N GLN A 16 25.66 -14.22 52.06
CA GLN A 16 25.74 -13.22 50.99
C GLN A 16 25.66 -11.80 51.56
N ALA A 17 26.56 -10.93 51.11
CA ALA A 17 26.56 -9.51 51.43
C ALA A 17 26.63 -8.71 50.13
N ILE A 18 25.68 -7.80 49.94
CA ILE A 18 25.61 -6.92 48.76
C ILE A 18 25.76 -5.48 49.23
N SER A 19 26.78 -4.78 48.70
CA SER A 19 26.94 -3.34 48.90
C SER A 19 26.03 -2.59 47.93
N LEU A 20 25.11 -1.77 48.46
CA LEU A 20 24.23 -0.97 47.60
C LEU A 20 24.98 0.12 46.84
N VAL A 21 26.16 0.54 47.32
CA VAL A 21 27.04 1.47 46.59
C VAL A 21 27.63 0.79 45.36
N GLN A 22 28.07 -0.47 45.48
CA GLN A 22 28.55 -1.24 44.34
C GLN A 22 27.43 -1.52 43.34
N VAL A 23 26.24 -1.90 43.82
CA VAL A 23 25.06 -2.08 42.95
C VAL A 23 24.71 -0.79 42.21
N TYR A 24 24.78 0.36 42.87
CA TYR A 24 24.57 1.66 42.25
C TYR A 24 25.62 1.95 41.16
N GLU A 25 26.91 1.77 41.45
CA GLU A 25 27.99 1.97 40.47
C GLU A 25 27.91 0.98 39.29
N GLU A 26 27.50 -0.26 39.53
CA GLU A 26 27.33 -1.28 38.48
C GLU A 26 26.15 -0.98 37.54
N HIS A 27 25.12 -0.28 38.03
CA HIS A 27 23.93 0.09 37.26
C HIS A 27 23.94 1.51 36.70
N MET A 28 24.87 2.38 37.11
CA MET A 28 25.01 3.75 36.59
C MET A 28 25.99 3.79 35.42
N VAL A 29 25.57 4.31 34.27
CA VAL A 29 26.46 4.46 33.10
C VAL A 29 27.29 5.75 33.19
N SER A 30 26.74 6.81 33.80
CA SER A 30 27.47 8.06 34.07
C SER A 30 26.90 8.81 35.27
N SER A 31 27.63 9.85 35.73
CA SER A 31 27.11 10.83 36.70
C SER A 31 25.82 11.47 36.20
N ALA A 32 24.90 11.73 37.13
CA ALA A 32 23.65 12.41 36.85
C ALA A 32 23.91 13.86 36.42
N GLU A 33 23.20 14.33 35.40
CA GLU A 33 23.21 15.73 34.98
C GLU A 33 21.94 16.41 35.48
N THR A 34 22.10 17.62 36.02
CA THR A 34 20.97 18.38 36.58
C THR A 34 20.71 19.63 35.77
N GLU A 35 19.44 19.87 35.46
CA GLU A 35 18.96 21.09 34.79
C GLU A 35 17.84 21.72 35.63
N HIS A 36 17.70 23.04 35.54
CA HIS A 36 16.59 23.78 36.14
C HIS A 36 15.68 24.33 35.05
N ILE A 37 14.37 24.15 35.21
CA ILE A 37 13.36 24.76 34.34
C ILE A 37 12.31 25.53 35.13
N THR A 38 11.72 26.51 34.47
CA THR A 38 10.57 27.25 35.00
C THR A 38 9.37 26.99 34.11
N VAL A 39 8.26 26.54 34.70
CA VAL A 39 6.98 26.37 34.00
C VAL A 39 5.97 27.29 34.66
N LYS A 40 5.47 28.28 33.91
CA LYS A 40 4.75 29.44 34.46
C LYS A 40 5.61 30.13 35.54
N ASP A 41 5.16 30.10 36.80
CA ASP A 41 5.84 30.73 37.94
C ASP A 41 6.40 29.70 38.95
N GLN A 42 6.55 28.43 38.54
CA GLN A 42 7.07 27.37 39.40
C GLN A 42 8.40 26.82 38.85
N GLU A 43 9.35 26.61 39.75
CA GLU A 43 10.67 26.05 39.43
C GLU A 43 10.67 24.53 39.59
N PHE A 44 11.33 23.84 38.67
CA PHE A 44 11.52 22.39 38.68
C PHE A 44 12.98 22.04 38.43
N ASP A 45 13.48 21.09 39.21
CA ASP A 45 14.79 20.49 39.04
C ASP A 45 14.64 19.16 38.29
N LEU A 46 15.33 19.05 37.18
CA LEU A 46 15.43 17.83 36.38
C LEU A 46 16.77 17.17 36.67
N THR A 47 16.75 15.87 36.93
CA THR A 47 17.96 15.05 37.06
C THR A 47 17.93 13.95 36.01
N HIS A 48 18.74 14.12 34.98
CA HIS A 48 18.92 13.20 33.86
C HIS A 48 19.86 12.06 34.26
N ILE A 49 19.37 10.84 34.15
CA ILE A 49 20.08 9.64 34.57
C ILE A 49 20.13 8.61 33.45
N ARG A 50 21.33 8.07 33.22
CA ARG A 50 21.59 6.93 32.31
C ARG A 50 21.82 5.66 33.13
N LEU A 51 20.86 4.75 33.08
CA LEU A 51 20.88 3.46 33.76
C LEU A 51 21.37 2.38 32.80
N ARG A 52 22.24 1.48 33.25
CA ARG A 52 22.73 0.36 32.45
C ARG A 52 21.54 -0.55 32.10
N ALA A 53 21.46 -0.94 30.83
CA ALA A 53 20.25 -1.55 30.31
C ALA A 53 20.04 -3.01 30.76
N ASN A 54 19.41 -3.18 31.93
CA ASN A 54 18.88 -4.47 32.39
C ASN A 54 17.48 -4.73 31.82
N SER A 55 17.08 -6.00 31.69
CA SER A 55 15.93 -6.48 30.91
C SER A 55 14.53 -5.98 31.33
N SER A 56 14.40 -5.20 32.41
CA SER A 56 13.10 -4.80 32.99
C SER A 56 12.77 -3.31 32.96
N HIS A 57 13.69 -2.43 32.56
CA HIS A 57 13.48 -0.98 32.66
C HIS A 57 13.15 -0.33 31.30
N SER A 58 12.15 0.56 31.30
CA SER A 58 11.79 1.39 30.15
C SER A 58 12.20 2.85 30.38
N HIS A 59 12.23 3.67 29.34
CA HIS A 59 12.51 5.10 29.50
C HIS A 59 11.38 5.79 30.25
N VAL A 60 11.70 6.52 31.32
CA VAL A 60 10.70 7.09 32.23
C VAL A 60 10.98 8.54 32.63
N ILE A 61 9.91 9.26 32.94
CA ILE A 61 9.93 10.45 33.80
C ILE A 61 9.38 10.03 35.17
N ALA A 62 10.15 10.32 36.21
CA ALA A 62 9.88 9.99 37.60
C ALA A 62 9.60 11.28 38.38
N PHE A 63 8.34 11.53 38.70
CA PHE A 63 7.93 12.68 39.51
C PHE A 63 8.14 12.37 40.99
N CYS A 64 8.88 13.24 41.66
CA CYS A 64 9.28 13.09 43.05
C CYS A 64 8.76 14.23 43.91
N ALA A 65 8.39 13.89 45.15
CA ALA A 65 8.03 14.84 46.18
C ALA A 65 8.57 14.40 47.54
N ALA A 66 8.95 15.38 48.37
CA ALA A 66 9.58 15.18 49.66
C ALA A 66 10.75 14.18 49.59
N LYS A 67 11.54 14.25 48.51
CA LYS A 67 12.69 13.38 48.22
C LYS A 67 12.34 11.90 48.01
N ARG A 68 11.10 11.58 47.62
CA ARG A 68 10.64 10.22 47.31
C ARG A 68 9.95 10.18 45.95
N LEU A 69 10.05 9.06 45.27
CA LEU A 69 9.28 8.76 44.06
C LEU A 69 7.78 8.71 44.39
N VAL A 70 6.96 9.33 43.54
CA VAL A 70 5.50 9.36 43.67
C VAL A 70 4.83 8.74 42.45
N LYS A 71 5.23 9.17 41.24
CA LYS A 71 4.63 8.73 39.98
C LYS A 71 5.71 8.51 38.93
N GLU A 72 5.67 7.38 38.24
CA GLU A 72 6.48 7.10 37.06
C GLU A 72 5.61 7.06 35.82
N GLU A 73 6.09 7.67 34.74
CA GLU A 73 5.44 7.65 33.44
C GLU A 73 6.43 7.24 32.37
N SER A 74 6.05 6.24 31.54
CA SER A 74 6.86 5.89 30.38
C SER A 74 6.82 7.02 29.34
N ILE A 75 7.99 7.30 28.76
CA ILE A 75 8.15 8.24 27.65
C ILE A 75 8.45 7.54 26.32
N THR A 76 8.33 6.21 26.29
CA THR A 76 8.48 5.42 25.07
C THR A 76 7.47 5.88 24.02
N GLY A 77 7.95 6.22 22.83
CA GLY A 77 7.11 6.75 21.75
C GLY A 77 6.63 8.20 21.92
N LYS A 78 7.00 8.88 23.01
CA LYS A 78 6.74 10.33 23.20
C LYS A 78 7.87 11.22 22.69
N ILE A 79 9.07 10.67 22.56
CA ILE A 79 10.25 11.38 22.04
C ILE A 79 10.68 10.76 20.70
N PRO A 80 10.89 11.57 19.64
CA PRO A 80 11.36 11.08 18.36
C PRO A 80 12.66 10.28 18.43
N GLY A 81 12.63 9.02 17.98
CA GLY A 81 13.78 8.12 17.98
C GLY A 81 14.01 7.36 19.30
N LEU A 82 13.24 7.65 20.36
CA LEU A 82 13.35 6.99 21.65
C LEU A 82 12.61 5.64 21.66
N TYR A 83 13.19 4.68 20.94
CA TYR A 83 12.68 3.31 20.83
C TYR A 83 13.69 2.29 21.32
N GLY A 84 13.30 1.48 22.29
CA GLY A 84 14.20 0.54 22.94
C GLY A 84 15.44 1.23 23.53
N LYS A 85 16.42 0.41 23.93
CA LYS A 85 17.63 0.89 24.63
C LYS A 85 18.46 1.85 23.79
N LEU A 86 18.95 2.92 24.40
CA LEU A 86 19.90 3.83 23.77
C LEU A 86 21.33 3.29 23.88
N HIS A 87 22.22 3.76 23.03
CA HIS A 87 23.62 3.37 23.03
C HIS A 87 24.47 4.62 23.29
N ASP A 88 25.44 4.46 24.18
CA ASP A 88 26.61 5.32 24.29
C ASP A 88 27.83 4.56 23.73
N GLU A 89 28.93 5.23 23.42
CA GLU A 89 30.12 4.68 22.72
C GLU A 89 30.67 3.36 23.32
N SER A 90 30.28 3.02 24.55
CA SER A 90 30.73 1.83 25.28
C SER A 90 29.63 0.94 25.88
N SER A 91 28.34 1.35 25.91
CA SER A 91 27.29 0.53 26.53
C SER A 91 25.84 0.93 26.20
N GLU A 92 24.92 -0.03 26.32
CA GLU A 92 23.48 0.22 26.26
C GLU A 92 22.95 0.86 27.56
N PHE A 93 22.07 1.85 27.43
CA PHE A 93 21.43 2.50 28.56
C PHE A 93 19.92 2.75 28.38
N ILE A 94 19.24 2.84 29.52
CA ILE A 94 17.87 3.34 29.67
C ILE A 94 17.94 4.72 30.32
N TYR A 95 17.07 5.62 29.88
CA TYR A 95 17.00 6.99 30.37
C TYR A 95 15.91 7.13 31.43
N ALA A 96 16.24 7.75 32.56
CA ALA A 96 15.31 8.16 33.59
C ALA A 96 15.50 9.64 33.90
N CYS A 97 14.41 10.41 33.93
CA CYS A 97 14.42 11.80 34.35
C CYS A 97 13.70 11.94 35.68
N TYR A 98 14.41 12.29 36.76
CA TYR A 98 13.77 12.59 38.04
C TYR A 98 13.40 14.07 38.10
N VAL A 99 12.15 14.36 38.44
CA VAL A 99 11.58 15.71 38.50
C VAL A 99 11.25 16.02 39.95
N THR A 100 11.88 17.06 40.51
CA THR A 100 11.58 17.55 41.86
C THR A 100 11.21 19.03 41.83
N SER A 101 10.31 19.46 42.70
CA SER A 101 9.95 20.88 42.83
C SER A 101 9.29 21.14 44.18
N PRO A 102 9.47 22.34 44.77
CA PRO A 102 8.66 22.80 45.90
C PRO A 102 7.15 22.78 45.61
N PHE A 103 6.74 22.90 44.35
CA PHE A 103 5.34 22.78 43.93
C PHE A 103 4.83 21.34 44.11
N LEU A 104 5.58 20.35 43.61
CA LEU A 104 5.26 18.92 43.74
C LEU A 104 5.22 18.49 45.21
N ASP A 105 6.10 19.05 46.05
CA ASP A 105 6.12 18.81 47.50
C ASP A 105 4.84 19.26 48.20
N LYS A 106 4.20 20.33 47.71
CA LYS A 106 2.95 20.87 48.27
C LYS A 106 1.70 20.16 47.77
N THR A 107 1.75 19.62 46.56
CA THR A 107 0.59 19.03 45.88
C THR A 107 0.55 17.51 45.95
N VAL A 108 1.55 16.85 46.56
CA VAL A 108 1.54 15.40 46.73
C VAL A 108 0.46 14.93 47.71
N ARG A 109 -0.24 13.85 47.36
CA ARG A 109 -1.22 13.21 48.24
C ARG A 109 -0.55 12.53 49.44
N SER A 110 -1.28 12.42 50.54
CA SER A 110 -0.81 11.76 51.77
C SER A 110 -0.37 10.31 51.53
N GLU A 111 -1.07 9.59 50.65
CA GLU A 111 -0.77 8.20 50.27
C GLU A 111 0.41 8.08 49.31
N ARG A 112 0.93 9.19 48.77
CA ARG A 112 1.98 9.27 47.74
C ARG A 112 1.71 8.45 46.48
N THR A 113 0.45 8.34 46.10
CA THR A 113 0.02 7.66 44.86
C THR A 113 -0.15 8.62 43.68
N GLY A 114 0.00 9.93 43.90
CA GLY A 114 -0.15 10.95 42.88
C GLY A 114 -0.13 12.36 43.46
N PHE A 115 -0.52 13.32 42.62
CA PHE A 115 -0.57 14.74 42.93
C PHE A 115 -1.99 15.27 42.80
N ASP A 116 -2.36 16.23 43.64
CA ASP A 116 -3.57 17.04 43.52
C ASP A 116 -3.31 18.21 42.57
N ILE A 117 -3.07 17.86 41.31
CA ILE A 117 -2.87 18.78 40.17
C ILE A 117 -3.85 18.37 39.07
N MET A 118 -4.41 19.34 38.35
CA MET A 118 -5.24 19.03 37.17
C MET A 118 -4.40 18.41 36.06
N GLU A 119 -4.97 17.42 35.36
CA GLU A 119 -4.24 16.73 34.30
C GLU A 119 -4.06 17.60 33.06
N ASN A 120 -5.09 18.35 32.65
CA ASN A 120 -5.11 19.16 31.42
C ASN A 120 -5.40 20.63 31.71
N SER A 121 -4.86 21.51 30.87
CA SER A 121 -5.00 22.98 30.97
C SER A 121 -6.37 23.57 30.52
N ASN A 122 -7.38 22.74 30.21
CA ASN A 122 -8.64 23.22 29.61
C ASN A 122 -9.72 23.61 30.63
N GLY A 123 -10.34 24.80 30.45
CA GLY A 123 -11.56 25.22 31.15
C GLY A 123 -11.39 26.45 32.06
N LEU A 124 -12.25 26.57 33.07
CA LEU A 124 -12.34 27.73 34.00
C LEU A 124 -11.06 27.98 34.81
N PHE A 125 -10.12 27.03 34.81
CA PHE A 125 -8.89 27.01 35.59
C PHE A 125 -7.61 27.01 34.73
N ALA A 126 -7.68 27.46 33.47
CA ALA A 126 -6.53 27.49 32.54
C ALA A 126 -5.32 28.30 33.05
N HIS A 127 -5.51 29.14 34.06
CA HIS A 127 -4.44 29.91 34.70
C HIS A 127 -3.60 29.07 35.69
N GLU A 128 -4.12 27.96 36.20
CA GLU A 128 -3.37 27.07 37.10
C GLU A 128 -2.41 26.18 36.32
N LEU A 129 -1.30 25.79 36.94
CA LEU A 129 -0.30 24.91 36.33
C LEU A 129 -0.83 23.46 36.30
N SER A 130 -0.92 22.86 35.13
CA SER A 130 -1.38 21.48 34.94
C SER A 130 -0.22 20.49 34.79
N LEU A 131 -0.53 19.20 34.99
CA LEU A 131 0.46 18.14 34.88
C LEU A 131 0.93 17.92 33.43
N ASP A 132 0.07 18.14 32.42
CA ASP A 132 0.45 18.09 31.00
C ASP A 132 1.49 19.16 30.64
N GLU A 133 1.34 20.40 31.10
CA GLU A 133 2.28 21.50 30.87
C GLU A 133 3.65 21.18 31.47
N ILE A 134 3.67 20.64 32.70
CA ILE A 134 4.92 20.18 33.33
C ILE A 134 5.52 19.04 32.51
N ARG A 135 4.70 18.06 32.11
CA ARG A 135 5.15 16.91 31.33
C ARG A 135 5.74 17.32 29.99
N ASP A 136 5.09 18.20 29.25
CA ASP A 136 5.53 18.66 27.94
C ASP A 136 6.84 19.44 28.05
N ALA A 137 6.99 20.29 29.07
CA ALA A 137 8.23 21.00 29.35
C ALA A 137 9.39 20.03 29.69
N VAL A 138 9.12 19.01 30.51
CA VAL A 138 10.11 17.98 30.86
C VAL A 138 10.48 17.12 29.65
N ILE A 139 9.50 16.75 28.81
CA ILE A 139 9.74 15.98 27.58
C ILE A 139 10.58 16.79 26.59
N ALA A 140 10.36 18.09 26.46
CA ALA A 140 11.17 18.96 25.62
C ALA A 140 12.64 18.94 26.07
N LYS A 141 12.90 19.11 27.37
CA LYS A 141 14.27 19.03 27.92
C LYS A 141 14.90 17.65 27.83
N ALA A 142 14.13 16.60 28.08
CA ALA A 142 14.58 15.24 27.86
C ALA A 142 14.95 15.00 26.39
N THR A 143 14.23 15.60 25.45
CA THR A 143 14.53 15.51 24.01
C THR A 143 15.83 16.22 23.67
N ASP A 144 16.08 17.40 24.23
CA ASP A 144 17.33 18.15 24.06
C ASP A 144 18.52 17.36 24.62
N TYR A 145 18.40 16.85 25.85
CA TYR A 145 19.43 16.02 26.49
C TYR A 145 19.74 14.76 25.69
N LEU A 146 18.71 14.09 25.16
CA LEU A 146 18.87 12.85 24.42
C LEU A 146 19.24 13.05 22.95
N SER A 147 19.23 14.28 22.43
CA SER A 147 19.36 14.59 21.01
C SER A 147 20.51 13.84 20.32
N ILE A 148 21.71 13.91 20.90
CA ILE A 148 22.94 13.27 20.40
C ILE A 148 22.78 11.74 20.29
N PHE A 149 22.10 11.11 21.25
CA PHE A 149 21.89 9.65 21.27
C PHE A 149 20.73 9.21 20.35
N LEU A 150 19.94 10.15 19.86
CA LEU A 150 18.77 9.88 19.03
C LEU A 150 19.01 10.11 17.54
N GLU A 151 20.05 10.86 17.14
CA GLU A 151 20.30 11.19 15.73
C GLU A 151 20.39 9.96 14.83
N GLU A 152 21.20 8.96 15.20
CA GLU A 152 21.37 7.74 14.41
C GLU A 152 20.04 6.97 14.30
N LYS A 153 19.28 6.89 15.39
CA LYS A 153 17.97 6.22 15.40
C LYS A 153 16.92 6.97 14.59
N LYS A 154 16.93 8.30 14.63
CA LYS A 154 16.05 9.15 13.80
C LYS A 154 16.37 8.95 12.32
N LEU A 155 17.65 8.88 11.96
CA LEU A 155 18.07 8.60 10.58
C LEU A 155 17.60 7.21 10.14
N LYS A 156 17.86 6.18 10.95
CA LYS A 156 17.39 4.81 10.69
C LYS A 156 15.87 4.72 10.57
N ALA A 157 15.11 5.45 11.40
CA ALA A 157 13.65 5.50 11.31
C ALA A 157 13.18 6.15 9.99
N LYS A 158 13.83 7.25 9.58
CA LYS A 158 13.54 7.91 8.31
C LYS A 158 13.86 7.02 7.12
N ASP A 159 15.03 6.37 7.13
CA ASP A 159 15.44 5.44 6.08
C ASP A 159 14.49 4.24 6.02
N ARG A 160 14.08 3.70 7.17
CA ARG A 160 13.10 2.60 7.27
C ARG A 160 11.75 2.97 6.65
N LEU A 161 11.27 4.19 6.90
CA LEU A 161 10.04 4.72 6.32
C LEU A 161 10.19 4.90 4.81
N GLU A 162 11.27 5.54 4.37
CA GLU A 162 11.56 5.81 2.96
C GLU A 162 11.70 4.52 2.15
N ASP A 163 12.41 3.52 2.66
CA ASP A 163 12.54 2.19 2.04
C ASP A 163 11.18 1.48 1.95
N PHE A 164 10.35 1.60 2.99
CA PHE A 164 9.02 0.99 2.99
C PHE A 164 8.12 1.60 1.92
N VAL A 165 8.00 2.92 1.89
CA VAL A 165 7.16 3.59 0.89
C VAL A 165 7.74 3.46 -0.51
N SER A 166 9.06 3.37 -0.69
CA SER A 166 9.64 3.24 -2.03
C SER A 166 9.48 1.83 -2.61
N ARG A 167 9.63 0.79 -1.79
CA ARG A 167 9.70 -0.60 -2.28
C ARG A 167 8.45 -1.43 -2.01
N LYS A 168 7.70 -1.16 -0.95
CA LYS A 168 6.59 -2.01 -0.49
C LYS A 168 5.22 -1.32 -0.58
N ALA A 169 5.12 -0.06 -0.18
CA ALA A 169 3.87 0.69 -0.18
C ALA A 169 3.99 2.10 -0.83
N PRO A 170 4.24 2.20 -2.15
CA PRO A 170 4.36 3.47 -2.89
C PRO A 170 3.16 4.40 -2.76
N ARG A 171 1.98 3.84 -2.49
CA ARG A 171 0.75 4.60 -2.25
C ARG A 171 0.92 5.73 -1.23
N TYR A 172 1.71 5.53 -0.17
CA TYR A 172 1.83 6.54 0.88
C TYR A 172 2.79 7.68 0.56
N ARG A 173 3.69 7.51 -0.42
CA ARG A 173 4.73 8.50 -0.73
C ARG A 173 4.17 9.91 -0.98
N PRO A 174 3.09 10.12 -1.75
CA PRO A 174 2.55 11.46 -2.03
C PRO A 174 1.95 12.15 -0.79
N ILE A 175 1.48 11.38 0.19
CA ILE A 175 0.82 11.94 1.38
C ILE A 175 1.78 12.22 2.54
N LEU A 176 3.02 11.71 2.51
CA LEU A 176 3.97 11.90 3.61
C LEU A 176 4.19 13.37 3.96
N ALA A 177 4.25 14.25 2.95
CA ALA A 177 4.43 15.69 3.15
C ALA A 177 3.23 16.37 3.84
N ARG A 178 2.09 15.68 3.98
CA ARG A 178 0.92 16.15 4.73
C ARG A 178 0.89 15.67 6.16
N ILE A 179 1.70 14.67 6.50
CA ILE A 179 1.74 14.12 7.85
C ILE A 179 2.76 14.94 8.64
N PRO A 180 2.39 15.51 9.79
CA PRO A 180 3.33 16.18 10.68
C PRO A 180 4.52 15.30 11.05
N GLU A 181 5.73 15.86 11.12
CA GLU A 181 6.97 15.10 11.37
C GLU A 181 6.92 14.34 12.71
N ASP A 182 6.26 14.90 13.72
CA ASP A 182 6.03 14.27 15.04
C ASP A 182 5.11 13.04 14.95
N LYS A 183 4.24 12.97 13.95
CA LYS A 183 3.40 11.77 13.71
C LYS A 183 4.13 10.71 12.90
N LEU A 184 5.12 11.10 12.10
CA LEU A 184 5.98 10.21 11.31
C LEU A 184 7.07 9.52 12.13
N ILE A 185 7.16 9.79 13.43
CA ILE A 185 8.08 9.08 14.32
C ILE A 185 7.71 7.59 14.33
N ILE A 186 8.65 6.74 13.92
CA ILE A 186 8.48 5.28 13.95
C ILE A 186 9.66 4.60 14.63
N ASP A 187 9.40 3.44 15.22
CA ASP A 187 10.47 2.53 15.62
C ASP A 187 11.17 2.02 14.34
N PRO A 188 12.50 2.13 14.20
CA PRO A 188 13.22 1.52 13.08
C PRO A 188 12.93 0.01 12.90
N ASN A 189 12.58 -0.69 13.99
CA ASN A 189 12.27 -2.12 13.99
C ASN A 189 10.77 -2.44 13.82
N ILE A 190 9.94 -1.43 13.55
CA ILE A 190 8.50 -1.64 13.31
C ILE A 190 8.27 -2.66 12.20
N SER A 191 7.33 -3.57 12.42
CA SER A 191 6.94 -4.54 11.40
C SER A 191 6.29 -3.84 10.20
N ASP A 192 6.42 -4.43 9.01
CA ASP A 192 5.76 -3.88 7.81
C ASP A 192 4.25 -3.72 8.00
N LYS A 193 3.61 -4.68 8.69
CA LYS A 193 2.17 -4.66 8.96
C LYS A 193 1.78 -3.49 9.84
N GLU A 194 2.51 -3.23 10.92
CA GLU A 194 2.21 -2.12 11.82
C GLU A 194 2.50 -0.77 11.17
N LEU A 195 3.57 -0.68 10.38
CA LEU A 195 3.89 0.53 9.61
C LEU A 195 2.80 0.82 8.57
N ASP A 196 2.33 -0.20 7.85
CA ASP A 196 1.23 -0.08 6.89
C ASP A 196 -0.05 0.42 7.58
N LEU A 197 -0.44 -0.20 8.70
CA LEU A 197 -1.62 0.22 9.47
C LEU A 197 -1.50 1.67 9.97
N LYS A 198 -0.32 2.09 10.40
CA LYS A 198 -0.10 3.47 10.86
C LYS A 198 -0.26 4.47 9.71
N LEU A 199 0.38 4.22 8.57
CA LEU A 199 0.28 5.10 7.41
C LEU A 199 -1.13 5.08 6.80
N HIS A 200 -1.83 3.95 6.83
CA HIS A 200 -3.21 3.84 6.39
C HIS A 200 -4.14 4.75 7.20
N ARG A 201 -4.00 4.76 8.54
CA ARG A 201 -4.78 5.67 9.40
C ARG A 201 -4.56 7.12 9.02
N HIS A 202 -3.31 7.53 8.81
CA HIS A 202 -3.00 8.88 8.36
C HIS A 202 -3.59 9.21 6.99
N LEU A 203 -3.59 8.26 6.04
CA LEU A 203 -4.27 8.43 4.76
C LEU A 203 -5.77 8.67 4.97
N SER A 204 -6.43 7.84 5.78
CA SER A 204 -7.85 7.98 6.10
C SER A 204 -8.19 9.32 6.78
N ASP A 205 -7.36 9.77 7.72
CA ASP A 205 -7.52 11.08 8.36
C ASP A 205 -7.45 12.23 7.32
N ILE A 206 -6.54 12.12 6.34
CA ILE A 206 -6.40 13.12 5.27
C ILE A 206 -7.60 13.07 4.30
N GLU A 207 -8.12 11.88 3.98
CA GLU A 207 -9.31 11.70 3.15
C GLU A 207 -10.56 12.29 3.82
N GLU A 208 -10.75 12.04 5.12
CA GLU A 208 -11.84 12.63 5.91
C GLU A 208 -11.74 14.16 5.95
N GLN A 209 -10.52 14.69 6.16
CA GLN A 209 -10.28 16.13 6.10
C GLN A 209 -10.58 16.70 4.71
N LEU A 210 -10.23 16.00 3.63
CA LEU A 210 -10.53 16.44 2.26
C LEU A 210 -12.05 16.52 2.02
N LEU A 211 -12.83 15.54 2.51
CA LEU A 211 -14.28 15.58 2.40
C LEU A 211 -14.86 16.79 3.12
N THR A 212 -14.36 17.07 4.32
CA THR A 212 -14.77 18.22 5.14
C THR A 212 -14.40 19.53 4.44
N ASP A 213 -13.15 19.66 3.97
CA ASP A 213 -12.66 20.83 3.24
C ASP A 213 -13.45 21.05 1.94
N GLY A 214 -13.92 19.97 1.29
CA GLY A 214 -14.75 20.04 0.08
C GLY A 214 -16.11 20.67 0.34
N HIS A 215 -16.82 20.26 1.40
CA HIS A 215 -18.07 20.91 1.81
C HIS A 215 -17.88 22.38 2.18
N ASP A 216 -16.76 22.69 2.82
CA ASP A 216 -16.37 24.04 3.18
C ASP A 216 -16.12 24.91 1.94
N VAL A 217 -15.37 24.43 0.95
CA VAL A 217 -15.05 25.17 -0.29
C VAL A 217 -16.30 25.38 -1.16
N MET A 218 -17.24 24.43 -1.17
CA MET A 218 -18.49 24.56 -1.91
C MET A 218 -19.44 25.63 -1.34
N ASN A 219 -19.25 26.03 -0.08
CA ASN A 219 -20.02 27.05 0.60
C ASN A 219 -19.13 28.28 0.94
N PRO A 220 -19.13 29.33 0.12
CA PRO A 220 -18.41 30.57 0.44
C PRO A 220 -18.87 31.11 1.80
N LYS A 221 -17.94 31.46 2.70
CA LYS A 221 -18.31 31.97 4.02
C LYS A 221 -18.81 33.41 3.88
N SER A 222 -19.89 33.76 4.58
CA SER A 222 -20.41 35.13 4.60
C SER A 222 -19.33 36.11 5.08
N ASN A 223 -18.99 37.13 4.26
CA ASN A 223 -17.90 38.10 4.45
C ASN A 223 -16.45 37.60 4.26
N GLU A 224 -16.22 36.44 3.62
CA GLU A 224 -14.87 35.99 3.24
C GLU A 224 -14.30 36.84 2.09
N ALA A 225 -13.04 37.27 2.22
CA ALA A 225 -12.36 37.94 1.11
C ALA A 225 -12.05 36.93 0.00
N PHE A 226 -12.16 37.33 -1.27
CA PHE A 226 -11.89 36.45 -2.41
C PHE A 226 -10.50 35.79 -2.34
N SER A 227 -9.48 36.49 -1.83
CA SER A 227 -8.14 35.95 -1.65
C SER A 227 -8.06 34.82 -0.62
N GLU A 228 -8.89 34.85 0.42
CA GLU A 228 -8.95 33.80 1.45
C GLU A 228 -9.64 32.56 0.88
N TYR A 229 -10.73 32.76 0.15
CA TYR A 229 -11.41 31.71 -0.60
C TYR A 229 -10.46 31.02 -1.59
N GLN A 230 -9.70 31.80 -2.36
CA GLN A 230 -8.75 31.27 -3.34
C GLN A 230 -7.66 30.41 -2.67
N LYS A 231 -7.10 30.86 -1.54
CA LYS A 231 -6.12 30.06 -0.77
C LYS A 231 -6.72 28.75 -0.27
N ARG A 232 -7.98 28.77 0.18
CA ARG A 232 -8.70 27.58 0.66
C ARG A 232 -8.95 26.59 -0.48
N LEU A 233 -9.38 27.09 -1.65
CA LEU A 233 -9.55 26.30 -2.87
C LEU A 233 -8.22 25.69 -3.35
N GLU A 234 -7.15 26.47 -3.40
CA GLU A 234 -5.81 25.98 -3.78
C GLU A 234 -5.31 24.88 -2.83
N LYS A 235 -5.50 25.05 -1.52
CA LYS A 235 -5.17 24.03 -0.52
C LYS A 235 -5.99 22.75 -0.74
N TYR A 236 -7.29 22.88 -0.98
CA TYR A 236 -8.18 21.74 -1.27
C TYR A 236 -7.74 20.99 -2.53
N LEU A 237 -7.51 21.70 -3.64
CA LEU A 237 -7.09 21.11 -4.92
C LEU A 237 -5.75 20.40 -4.80
N LYS A 238 -4.78 20.99 -4.11
CA LYS A 238 -3.49 20.35 -3.84
C LYS A 238 -3.68 19.07 -3.01
N THR A 239 -4.61 19.08 -2.06
CA THR A 239 -4.95 17.90 -1.25
C THR A 239 -5.58 16.78 -2.05
N ALA A 240 -6.54 17.12 -2.90
CA ALA A 240 -7.10 16.16 -3.86
C ALA A 240 -6.02 15.61 -4.81
N GLU A 241 -5.08 16.45 -5.27
CA GLU A 241 -4.02 16.02 -6.18
C GLU A 241 -3.12 14.94 -5.55
N ASP A 242 -2.58 15.12 -4.34
CA ASP A 242 -1.72 14.06 -3.81
C ASP A 242 -2.49 12.81 -3.36
N ILE A 243 -3.77 12.91 -3.00
CA ILE A 243 -4.62 11.71 -2.83
C ILE A 243 -4.75 10.97 -4.18
N LYS A 244 -5.01 11.68 -5.27
CA LYS A 244 -5.06 11.05 -6.60
C LYS A 244 -3.72 10.47 -7.04
N ARG A 245 -2.61 11.10 -6.67
CA ARG A 245 -1.27 10.51 -6.87
C ARG A 245 -1.07 9.24 -6.04
N SER A 246 -1.61 9.19 -4.81
CA SER A 246 -1.61 8.00 -3.96
C SER A 246 -2.42 6.85 -4.59
N ASP A 247 -3.64 7.14 -5.08
CA ASP A 247 -4.50 6.18 -5.77
C ASP A 247 -3.80 5.58 -7.00
N LEU A 248 -3.20 6.45 -7.83
CA LEU A 248 -2.46 6.03 -9.02
C LEU A 248 -1.23 5.18 -8.64
N ALA A 249 -0.50 5.58 -7.58
CA ALA A 249 0.64 4.81 -7.10
C ALA A 249 0.22 3.42 -6.62
N ASN A 250 -0.91 3.29 -5.94
CA ASN A 250 -1.48 2.01 -5.53
C ASN A 250 -1.83 1.14 -6.74
N TYR A 251 -2.54 1.72 -7.71
CA TYR A 251 -2.96 1.04 -8.93
C TYR A 251 -1.78 0.47 -9.73
N VAL A 252 -0.77 1.30 -9.99
CA VAL A 252 0.42 0.89 -10.73
C VAL A 252 1.25 -0.15 -9.95
N SER A 253 1.33 -0.01 -8.62
CA SER A 253 2.03 -1.00 -7.78
C SER A 253 1.34 -2.35 -7.82
N HIS A 254 0.00 -2.39 -7.79
CA HIS A 254 -0.76 -3.63 -7.96
C HIS A 254 -0.46 -4.27 -9.32
N ARG A 255 -0.48 -3.50 -10.41
CA ARG A 255 -0.15 -4.01 -11.75
C ARG A 255 1.24 -4.64 -11.81
N ARG A 256 2.22 -4.03 -11.14
CA ARG A 256 3.57 -4.59 -11.03
C ARG A 256 3.58 -5.95 -10.33
N VAL A 257 2.87 -6.07 -9.20
CA VAL A 257 2.76 -7.35 -8.47
C VAL A 257 2.16 -8.44 -9.37
N ILE A 258 1.13 -8.12 -10.14
CA ILE A 258 0.52 -9.07 -11.09
C ILE A 258 1.52 -9.51 -12.17
N LEU A 259 2.32 -8.58 -12.71
CA LEU A 259 3.37 -8.93 -13.68
C LEU A 259 4.44 -9.84 -13.07
N ASP A 260 4.88 -9.56 -11.84
CA ASP A 260 5.86 -10.39 -11.15
C ASP A 260 5.32 -11.81 -10.87
N ILE A 261 4.03 -11.93 -10.54
CA ILE A 261 3.36 -13.21 -10.37
C ILE A 261 3.27 -13.95 -11.71
N LEU A 262 2.86 -13.27 -12.79
CA LEU A 262 2.75 -13.87 -14.12
C LEU A 262 4.11 -14.36 -14.62
N GLU A 263 5.16 -13.54 -14.48
CA GLU A 263 6.53 -13.87 -14.89
C GLU A 263 7.08 -15.08 -14.12
N LYS A 264 6.73 -15.23 -12.84
CA LYS A 264 7.06 -16.44 -12.08
C LYS A 264 6.22 -17.64 -12.48
N ALA A 265 4.93 -17.44 -12.78
CA ALA A 265 4.01 -18.51 -13.11
C ALA A 265 4.34 -19.18 -14.45
N ILE A 266 4.93 -18.45 -15.40
CA ILE A 266 5.31 -18.99 -16.72
C ILE A 266 6.63 -19.79 -16.67
N GLN A 267 7.37 -19.73 -15.56
CA GLN A 267 8.58 -20.52 -15.32
C GLN A 267 8.26 -21.91 -14.76
N ARG A 268 9.26 -22.80 -14.76
CA ARG A 268 9.15 -24.10 -14.11
C ARG A 268 9.17 -23.95 -12.58
N ASP A 269 8.33 -24.73 -11.91
CA ASP A 269 8.35 -24.86 -10.45
C ASP A 269 9.63 -25.59 -9.97
N SER A 270 9.79 -25.71 -8.65
CA SER A 270 10.90 -26.44 -8.02
C SER A 270 10.96 -27.93 -8.40
N ASN A 271 9.87 -28.50 -8.93
CA ASN A 271 9.79 -29.87 -9.43
C ASN A 271 10.03 -29.97 -10.94
N GLY A 272 10.37 -28.86 -11.61
CA GLY A 272 10.59 -28.80 -13.05
C GLY A 272 9.32 -28.83 -13.91
N ARG A 273 8.14 -28.61 -13.33
CA ARG A 273 6.84 -28.61 -14.01
C ARG A 273 6.34 -27.19 -14.26
N TYR A 274 5.64 -26.99 -15.37
CA TYR A 274 4.91 -25.75 -15.62
C TYR A 274 3.58 -25.76 -14.88
N VAL A 275 3.09 -24.56 -14.54
CA VAL A 275 1.78 -24.39 -13.92
C VAL A 275 0.66 -24.84 -14.86
N ARG A 276 -0.51 -25.11 -14.27
CA ARG A 276 -1.72 -25.43 -15.03
C ARG A 276 -2.32 -24.18 -15.66
N GLU A 277 -3.10 -24.40 -16.71
CA GLU A 277 -3.82 -23.37 -17.47
C GLU A 277 -4.76 -22.53 -16.59
N ASP A 278 -5.51 -23.19 -15.71
CA ASP A 278 -6.46 -22.55 -14.78
C ASP A 278 -5.79 -21.53 -13.84
N LEU A 279 -4.52 -21.72 -13.47
CA LEU A 279 -3.79 -20.73 -12.66
C LEU A 279 -3.50 -19.44 -13.44
N ILE A 280 -3.05 -19.58 -14.70
CA ILE A 280 -2.77 -18.43 -15.57
C ILE A 280 -4.08 -17.73 -15.96
N HIS A 281 -5.12 -18.51 -16.24
CA HIS A 281 -6.45 -17.99 -16.52
C HIS A 281 -6.95 -17.15 -15.36
N ASN A 282 -7.01 -17.69 -14.14
CA ASN A 282 -7.47 -16.94 -12.96
C ASN A 282 -6.63 -15.70 -12.64
N LEU A 283 -5.34 -15.68 -13.00
CA LEU A 283 -4.51 -14.49 -12.86
C LEU A 283 -4.94 -13.38 -13.83
N ILE A 284 -5.36 -13.74 -15.05
CA ILE A 284 -5.85 -12.80 -16.07
C ILE A 284 -7.30 -12.39 -15.78
N MET A 285 -8.16 -13.36 -15.48
CA MET A 285 -9.61 -13.21 -15.33
C MET A 285 -10.16 -14.38 -14.49
N PRO A 286 -10.95 -14.13 -13.43
CA PRO A 286 -11.61 -15.20 -12.69
C PRO A 286 -12.46 -16.10 -13.61
N MET A 287 -12.46 -17.40 -13.35
CA MET A 287 -13.23 -18.36 -14.15
C MET A 287 -14.69 -18.44 -13.69
N ARG A 288 -15.60 -18.80 -14.61
CA ARG A 288 -17.03 -19.05 -14.41
C ARG A 288 -17.84 -17.86 -13.95
N CYS A 289 -17.45 -16.68 -14.38
CA CYS A 289 -18.13 -15.43 -14.06
C CYS A 289 -18.30 -14.55 -15.29
N ASP A 290 -19.13 -13.52 -15.15
CA ASP A 290 -19.30 -12.47 -16.15
C ASP A 290 -19.20 -11.07 -15.53
N SER A 291 -19.17 -10.05 -16.38
CA SER A 291 -19.02 -8.64 -15.99
C SER A 291 -20.11 -8.11 -15.05
N ASN A 292 -21.24 -8.81 -14.85
CA ASN A 292 -22.25 -8.39 -13.86
C ASN A 292 -21.94 -8.89 -12.44
N GLU A 293 -21.12 -9.93 -12.32
CA GLU A 293 -20.80 -10.58 -11.04
C GLU A 293 -19.50 -10.06 -10.42
N ILE A 294 -18.60 -9.51 -11.24
CA ILE A 294 -17.26 -9.08 -10.83
C ILE A 294 -17.08 -7.58 -10.99
N MET A 295 -16.27 -7.00 -10.09
CA MET A 295 -15.77 -5.64 -10.28
C MET A 295 -14.67 -5.63 -11.34
N LEU A 296 -14.65 -4.60 -12.19
CA LEU A 296 -13.65 -4.43 -13.25
C LEU A 296 -12.21 -4.49 -12.73
N ASP A 297 -11.97 -3.99 -11.51
CA ASP A 297 -10.65 -4.00 -10.87
C ASP A 297 -10.13 -5.41 -10.53
N SER A 298 -10.99 -6.42 -10.57
CA SER A 298 -10.62 -7.83 -10.37
C SER A 298 -10.09 -8.51 -11.64
N CYS A 299 -10.12 -7.81 -12.79
CA CYS A 299 -9.74 -8.35 -14.10
C CYS A 299 -8.42 -7.76 -14.57
N ASN A 300 -7.44 -8.59 -14.89
CA ASN A 300 -6.14 -8.17 -15.40
C ASN A 300 -6.05 -8.21 -16.93
N LEU A 301 -7.16 -7.95 -17.63
CA LEU A 301 -7.22 -7.97 -19.11
C LEU A 301 -6.29 -6.93 -19.76
N TRP A 302 -5.91 -5.89 -19.02
CA TRP A 302 -4.89 -4.93 -19.42
C TRP A 302 -3.54 -5.61 -19.74
N LEU A 303 -3.26 -6.81 -19.20
CA LEU A 303 -2.11 -7.63 -19.57
C LEU A 303 -2.08 -7.91 -21.07
N LEU A 304 -3.24 -8.12 -21.71
CA LEU A 304 -3.36 -8.31 -23.15
C LEU A 304 -3.47 -6.97 -23.87
N ASP A 305 -4.48 -6.18 -23.50
CA ASP A 305 -4.78 -4.89 -24.14
C ASP A 305 -5.58 -4.01 -23.17
N GLU A 306 -5.17 -2.74 -23.02
CA GLU A 306 -5.85 -1.77 -22.16
C GLU A 306 -7.30 -1.53 -22.60
N ARG A 307 -7.61 -1.71 -23.89
CA ARG A 307 -8.96 -1.52 -24.43
C ARG A 307 -9.96 -2.55 -23.91
N LEU A 308 -9.49 -3.72 -23.47
CA LEU A 308 -10.35 -4.78 -22.93
C LEU A 308 -10.91 -4.45 -21.54
N ALA A 309 -10.36 -3.43 -20.87
CA ALA A 309 -10.96 -2.87 -19.66
C ALA A 309 -12.32 -2.21 -19.92
N PHE A 310 -12.63 -1.88 -21.18
CA PHE A 310 -13.90 -1.31 -21.60
C PHE A 310 -14.66 -2.32 -22.44
N HIS A 311 -15.75 -2.85 -21.87
CA HIS A 311 -16.60 -3.82 -22.54
C HIS A 311 -18.06 -3.67 -22.09
N ASP A 312 -18.98 -3.99 -23.00
CA ASP A 312 -20.41 -4.02 -22.72
C ASP A 312 -20.83 -5.35 -22.08
N TYR A 313 -20.10 -6.42 -22.42
CA TYR A 313 -20.24 -7.72 -21.81
C TYR A 313 -18.91 -8.46 -21.84
N LEU A 314 -18.56 -9.11 -20.73
CA LEU A 314 -17.40 -10.00 -20.61
C LEU A 314 -17.85 -11.28 -19.92
N ALA A 315 -17.41 -12.44 -20.41
CA ALA A 315 -17.61 -13.73 -19.77
C ALA A 315 -16.33 -14.55 -19.81
N SER A 316 -16.13 -15.38 -18.79
CA SER A 316 -14.94 -16.23 -18.64
C SER A 316 -15.34 -17.62 -18.20
N ASP A 317 -14.92 -18.66 -18.94
CA ASP A 317 -15.27 -20.07 -18.68
C ASP A 317 -16.78 -20.28 -18.46
N LYS A 318 -17.62 -19.67 -19.32
CA LYS A 318 -19.08 -19.84 -19.31
C LYS A 318 -19.53 -20.48 -20.62
N THR A 319 -20.57 -21.33 -20.56
CA THR A 319 -21.14 -21.91 -21.78
C THR A 319 -21.71 -20.81 -22.66
N ILE A 320 -21.51 -20.90 -23.98
CA ILE A 320 -22.06 -19.91 -24.93
C ILE A 320 -23.58 -19.75 -24.71
N SER A 321 -24.29 -20.85 -24.50
CA SER A 321 -25.73 -20.86 -24.25
C SER A 321 -26.19 -20.13 -22.99
N SER A 322 -25.29 -19.88 -22.04
CA SER A 322 -25.61 -19.12 -20.83
C SER A 322 -25.44 -17.60 -21.02
N MET A 323 -24.82 -17.16 -22.13
CA MET A 323 -24.48 -15.77 -22.34
C MET A 323 -25.68 -15.00 -22.94
N PRO A 324 -26.09 -13.85 -22.36
CA PRO A 324 -27.24 -13.08 -22.83
C PRO A 324 -27.01 -12.34 -24.16
N ILE A 325 -25.82 -12.47 -24.74
CA ILE A 325 -25.38 -11.76 -25.95
C ILE A 325 -25.53 -12.59 -27.22
N THR A 326 -26.05 -13.81 -27.15
CA THR A 326 -26.26 -14.69 -28.30
C THR A 326 -27.38 -15.69 -28.01
N ASN A 327 -28.13 -16.09 -29.03
CA ASN A 327 -29.15 -17.15 -28.93
C ASN A 327 -28.59 -18.54 -29.30
N SER A 328 -27.27 -18.68 -29.35
CA SER A 328 -26.62 -19.97 -29.59
C SER A 328 -26.94 -20.94 -28.45
N ILE A 329 -27.26 -22.19 -28.79
CA ILE A 329 -27.54 -23.27 -27.82
C ILE A 329 -26.31 -24.12 -27.50
N GLU A 330 -25.15 -23.74 -28.03
CA GLU A 330 -23.89 -24.47 -27.87
C GLU A 330 -23.41 -24.44 -26.40
N THR A 331 -22.93 -25.59 -25.92
CA THR A 331 -22.44 -25.75 -24.53
C THR A 331 -20.91 -25.63 -24.43
N LYS A 332 -20.26 -25.19 -25.49
CA LYS A 332 -18.81 -24.93 -25.51
C LYS A 332 -18.50 -23.70 -24.63
N GLU A 333 -17.34 -23.70 -23.99
CA GLU A 333 -16.93 -22.71 -22.98
C GLU A 333 -15.68 -21.99 -23.49
N PRO A 334 -15.80 -20.75 -24.02
CA PRO A 334 -14.62 -19.93 -24.34
C PRO A 334 -13.91 -19.52 -23.05
N ASP A 335 -12.58 -19.46 -23.07
CA ASP A 335 -11.82 -19.05 -21.87
C ASP A 335 -12.19 -17.62 -21.49
N ILE A 336 -12.15 -16.69 -22.44
CA ILE A 336 -12.68 -15.34 -22.26
C ILE A 336 -13.35 -14.85 -23.55
N LEU A 337 -14.52 -14.23 -23.38
CA LEU A 337 -15.27 -13.58 -24.44
C LEU A 337 -15.64 -12.15 -24.02
N ALA A 338 -15.37 -11.17 -24.88
CA ALA A 338 -15.85 -9.81 -24.72
C ALA A 338 -16.67 -9.34 -25.93
N LEU A 339 -17.76 -8.62 -25.67
CA LEU A 339 -18.53 -7.88 -26.65
C LEU A 339 -18.42 -6.39 -26.34
N ASN A 340 -18.03 -5.61 -27.36
CA ASN A 340 -18.00 -4.15 -27.30
C ASN A 340 -18.98 -3.58 -28.32
N VAL A 341 -19.79 -2.62 -27.90
CA VAL A 341 -20.83 -1.94 -28.67
C VAL A 341 -20.51 -0.45 -28.65
N PHE A 342 -20.19 0.11 -29.81
CA PHE A 342 -19.79 1.50 -29.95
C PHE A 342 -21.01 2.39 -30.22
N ASP A 343 -21.36 3.24 -29.25
CA ASP A 343 -22.48 4.19 -29.35
C ASP A 343 -22.19 5.38 -30.29
N ASN A 344 -20.91 5.72 -30.51
CA ASN A 344 -20.51 6.79 -31.43
C ASN A 344 -19.16 6.46 -32.10
N PRO A 345 -19.15 6.03 -33.38
CA PRO A 345 -17.90 5.94 -34.12
C PRO A 345 -17.42 7.36 -34.45
N ILE A 346 -16.56 7.91 -33.60
CA ILE A 346 -15.78 9.10 -33.94
C ILE A 346 -14.77 8.67 -35.00
N LEU A 347 -15.21 8.61 -36.27
CA LEU A 347 -14.44 8.77 -37.50
C LEU A 347 -15.36 8.52 -38.72
N VAL A 348 -15.87 9.62 -39.29
CA VAL A 348 -16.28 9.76 -40.71
C VAL A 348 -17.46 8.91 -41.20
N SER A 349 -18.65 9.13 -40.64
CA SER A 349 -19.90 8.70 -41.30
C SER A 349 -21.07 9.60 -40.89
N GLU A 350 -21.40 10.62 -41.69
CA GLU A 350 -22.69 11.29 -41.61
C GLU A 350 -23.80 10.29 -42.00
N GLY A 351 -24.51 9.81 -40.99
CA GLY A 351 -25.66 8.93 -41.12
C GLY A 351 -25.87 8.21 -39.79
N ASN A 352 -27.12 8.11 -39.33
CA ASN A 352 -27.53 7.32 -38.16
C ASN A 352 -27.20 5.83 -38.39
N LYS A 353 -25.92 5.46 -38.29
CA LYS A 353 -25.47 4.09 -38.47
C LYS A 353 -25.39 3.40 -37.12
N LEU A 354 -26.12 2.29 -37.08
CA LEU A 354 -26.13 1.18 -36.13
C LEU A 354 -24.85 1.06 -35.30
N PRO A 355 -24.95 0.62 -34.03
CA PRO A 355 -23.77 0.49 -33.19
C PRO A 355 -22.78 -0.46 -33.88
N LEU A 356 -21.57 0.05 -34.15
CA LEU A 356 -20.48 -0.82 -34.56
C LEU A 356 -20.20 -1.74 -33.36
N ALA A 357 -20.09 -3.04 -33.59
CA ALA A 357 -19.74 -3.98 -32.54
C ALA A 357 -18.42 -4.66 -32.87
N SER A 358 -17.74 -5.18 -31.86
CA SER A 358 -16.63 -6.12 -32.03
C SER A 358 -16.71 -7.23 -31.02
N ILE A 359 -16.30 -8.42 -31.42
CA ILE A 359 -16.22 -9.60 -30.55
C ILE A 359 -14.74 -9.93 -30.35
N VAL A 360 -14.34 -10.07 -29.09
CA VAL A 360 -13.00 -10.53 -28.73
C VAL A 360 -13.12 -11.91 -28.10
N VAL A 361 -12.39 -12.88 -28.63
CA VAL A 361 -12.23 -14.22 -28.05
C VAL A 361 -10.77 -14.35 -27.61
N ILE A 362 -10.54 -14.75 -26.37
CA ILE A 362 -9.20 -15.06 -25.88
C ILE A 362 -9.20 -16.53 -25.50
N GLU A 363 -8.22 -17.26 -26.02
CA GLU A 363 -7.94 -18.65 -25.72
C GLU A 363 -6.57 -18.73 -25.04
N ILE A 364 -6.50 -19.33 -23.86
CA ILE A 364 -5.31 -19.40 -23.02
C ILE A 364 -4.89 -20.87 -22.93
N LYS A 365 -3.62 -21.18 -23.19
CA LYS A 365 -3.09 -22.54 -23.01
C LYS A 365 -2.06 -22.62 -21.91
N ARG A 366 -1.89 -23.79 -21.31
CA ARG A 366 -0.77 -24.03 -20.37
C ARG A 366 0.59 -23.63 -20.98
N PRO A 367 1.53 -23.06 -20.19
CA PRO A 367 2.89 -22.79 -20.65
C PRO A 367 3.57 -24.03 -21.22
N MET A 368 4.36 -23.83 -22.27
CA MET A 368 5.12 -24.85 -23.00
C MET A 368 4.29 -26.05 -23.49
N ARG A 369 2.98 -25.87 -23.74
CA ARG A 369 2.15 -26.89 -24.41
C ARG A 369 2.72 -27.20 -25.80
N ASN A 370 2.99 -28.47 -26.08
CA ASN A 370 3.58 -28.90 -27.36
C ASN A 370 2.87 -30.08 -28.04
N ASP A 371 1.54 -30.14 -27.95
CA ASP A 371 0.70 -31.19 -28.54
C ASP A 371 -0.42 -30.63 -29.44
N ALA A 372 -0.21 -29.47 -30.06
CA ALA A 372 -1.16 -28.89 -31.00
C ALA A 372 -1.24 -29.69 -32.31
N ALA A 373 -2.46 -29.93 -32.78
CA ALA A 373 -2.77 -30.69 -33.99
C ALA A 373 -4.05 -30.15 -34.62
N GLU A 374 -4.41 -30.61 -35.82
CA GLU A 374 -5.65 -30.21 -36.51
C GLU A 374 -6.90 -30.55 -35.70
N GLY A 375 -7.93 -29.70 -35.81
CA GLY A 375 -9.20 -29.83 -35.12
C GLY A 375 -9.32 -28.91 -33.91
N GLU A 376 -10.52 -28.40 -33.65
CA GLU A 376 -10.79 -27.42 -32.58
C GLU A 376 -10.39 -27.90 -31.18
N ASP A 377 -10.42 -29.20 -30.90
CA ASP A 377 -10.02 -29.73 -29.58
C ASP A 377 -8.49 -29.72 -29.38
N LYS A 378 -7.72 -29.48 -30.45
CA LYS A 378 -6.25 -29.57 -30.44
C LYS A 378 -5.57 -28.29 -30.93
N ASP A 379 -6.11 -27.58 -31.91
CA ASP A 379 -5.59 -26.33 -32.44
C ASP A 379 -6.25 -25.14 -31.71
N PRO A 380 -5.51 -24.40 -30.86
CA PRO A 380 -6.05 -23.22 -30.18
C PRO A 380 -6.57 -22.13 -31.13
N ILE A 381 -6.00 -22.03 -32.35
CA ILE A 381 -6.43 -21.06 -33.36
C ILE A 381 -7.82 -21.42 -33.87
N GLU A 382 -8.03 -22.69 -34.25
CA GLU A 382 -9.34 -23.18 -34.70
C GLU A 382 -10.35 -23.11 -33.56
N GLN A 383 -9.94 -23.38 -32.32
CA GLN A 383 -10.79 -23.27 -31.14
C GLN A 383 -11.33 -21.83 -30.96
N ALA A 384 -10.45 -20.83 -30.98
CA ALA A 384 -10.84 -19.42 -30.84
C ALA A 384 -11.76 -18.94 -31.97
N ILE A 385 -11.45 -19.31 -33.22
CA ILE A 385 -12.28 -19.00 -34.39
C ILE A 385 -13.64 -19.71 -34.30
N GLY A 386 -13.66 -20.96 -33.85
CA GLY A 386 -14.87 -21.75 -33.67
C GLY A 386 -15.81 -21.13 -32.64
N TYR A 387 -15.29 -20.59 -31.53
CA TYR A 387 -16.10 -19.84 -30.57
C TYR A 387 -16.72 -18.59 -31.21
N LEU A 388 -15.91 -17.79 -31.92
CA LEU A 388 -16.37 -16.60 -32.63
C LEU A 388 -17.50 -16.92 -33.62
N ASP A 389 -17.34 -17.96 -34.43
CA ASP A 389 -18.34 -18.39 -35.42
C ASP A 389 -19.66 -18.81 -34.74
N ARG A 390 -19.60 -19.63 -33.68
CA ARG A 390 -20.78 -20.06 -32.92
C ARG A 390 -21.57 -18.88 -32.34
N ILE A 391 -20.87 -17.88 -31.82
CA ILE A 391 -21.50 -16.70 -31.22
C ILE A 391 -22.21 -15.87 -32.29
N ARG A 392 -21.56 -15.67 -33.44
CA ARG A 392 -22.13 -14.93 -34.56
C ARG A 392 -23.35 -15.63 -35.16
N ARG A 393 -23.30 -16.95 -35.34
CA ARG A 393 -24.44 -17.76 -35.84
C ARG A 393 -25.63 -17.74 -34.91
N GLY A 394 -25.41 -17.60 -33.60
CA GLY A 394 -26.47 -17.45 -32.61
C GLY A 394 -27.20 -16.10 -32.66
N THR A 395 -26.89 -15.20 -33.60
CA THR A 395 -27.43 -13.83 -33.68
C THR A 395 -27.06 -13.01 -32.45
N VAL A 396 -26.08 -12.14 -32.61
CA VAL A 396 -25.50 -11.38 -31.50
C VAL A 396 -26.46 -10.28 -31.07
N THR A 397 -26.63 -10.17 -29.76
CA THR A 397 -27.44 -9.14 -29.10
C THR A 397 -26.59 -8.34 -28.13
N THR A 398 -26.98 -7.09 -27.90
CA THR A 398 -26.48 -6.31 -26.74
C THR A 398 -26.87 -7.02 -25.43
N ALA A 399 -26.24 -6.67 -24.31
CA ALA A 399 -26.63 -7.16 -22.98
C ALA A 399 -28.12 -6.86 -22.65
N SER A 400 -28.68 -5.80 -23.23
CA SER A 400 -30.11 -5.46 -23.14
C SER A 400 -31.01 -6.24 -24.12
N SER A 401 -30.52 -7.34 -24.70
CA SER A 401 -31.22 -8.20 -25.66
C SER A 401 -31.63 -7.52 -26.99
N ARG A 402 -31.09 -6.34 -27.32
CA ARG A 402 -31.31 -5.74 -28.65
C ARG A 402 -30.43 -6.41 -29.71
N PRO A 403 -30.98 -6.84 -30.86
CA PRO A 403 -30.19 -7.42 -31.95
C PRO A 403 -29.15 -6.46 -32.52
N ILE A 404 -27.95 -6.99 -32.81
CA ILE A 404 -26.90 -6.30 -33.57
C ILE A 404 -26.98 -6.77 -35.02
N PRO A 405 -27.30 -5.89 -35.99
CA PRO A 405 -27.45 -6.29 -37.39
C PRO A 405 -26.18 -6.90 -37.97
N SER A 406 -26.36 -7.79 -38.95
CA SER A 406 -25.25 -8.45 -39.65
C SER A 406 -24.26 -9.12 -38.68
N SER A 407 -24.77 -9.89 -37.71
CA SER A 407 -23.96 -10.53 -36.68
C SER A 407 -22.80 -11.37 -37.23
N GLU A 408 -23.01 -12.01 -38.39
CA GLU A 408 -22.02 -12.77 -39.15
C GLU A 408 -20.80 -11.94 -39.61
N ASN A 409 -20.97 -10.62 -39.78
CA ASN A 409 -19.94 -9.69 -40.24
C ASN A 409 -19.33 -8.83 -39.11
N ILE A 410 -19.74 -9.00 -37.85
CA ILE A 410 -19.17 -8.25 -36.71
C ILE A 410 -17.67 -8.54 -36.64
N PRO A 411 -16.76 -7.55 -36.72
CA PRO A 411 -15.32 -7.77 -36.62
C PRO A 411 -14.94 -8.63 -35.40
N GLY A 412 -14.15 -9.68 -35.65
CA GLY A 412 -13.66 -10.60 -34.63
C GLY A 412 -12.18 -10.38 -34.34
N TYR A 413 -11.80 -10.47 -33.08
CA TYR A 413 -10.42 -10.44 -32.62
C TYR A 413 -10.17 -11.69 -31.77
N CYS A 414 -9.35 -12.60 -32.26
CA CYS A 414 -9.01 -13.84 -31.57
C CYS A 414 -7.57 -13.75 -31.04
N TYR A 415 -7.39 -13.78 -29.74
CA TYR A 415 -6.08 -13.86 -29.10
C TYR A 415 -5.85 -15.29 -28.62
N VAL A 416 -4.73 -15.87 -29.01
CA VAL A 416 -4.29 -17.18 -28.54
C VAL A 416 -3.05 -16.97 -27.69
N ILE A 417 -3.15 -17.15 -26.39
CA ILE A 417 -2.06 -16.97 -25.42
C ILE A 417 -1.42 -18.32 -25.16
N CYS A 418 -0.29 -18.58 -25.83
CA CYS A 418 0.46 -19.82 -25.68
C CYS A 418 1.92 -19.69 -26.15
N ASP A 419 2.83 -20.47 -25.57
CA ASP A 419 4.22 -20.48 -26.02
C ASP A 419 4.37 -21.06 -27.42
N ILE A 420 5.30 -20.49 -28.19
CA ILE A 420 5.61 -20.89 -29.56
C ILE A 420 6.45 -22.17 -29.55
N THR A 421 5.81 -23.30 -29.26
CA THR A 421 6.41 -24.62 -29.36
C THR A 421 6.38 -25.14 -30.80
N SER A 422 7.08 -26.24 -31.09
CA SER A 422 7.17 -26.77 -32.47
C SER A 422 5.81 -27.15 -33.06
N SER A 423 4.89 -27.65 -32.24
CA SER A 423 3.52 -27.96 -32.67
C SER A 423 2.71 -26.68 -32.97
N ILE A 424 2.82 -25.64 -32.14
CA ILE A 424 2.14 -24.35 -32.35
C ILE A 424 2.70 -23.63 -33.59
N GLU A 425 4.02 -23.60 -33.75
CA GLU A 425 4.67 -23.04 -34.94
C GLU A 425 4.19 -23.73 -36.22
N LYS A 426 4.04 -25.06 -36.19
CA LYS A 426 3.49 -25.82 -37.32
C LYS A 426 2.05 -25.41 -37.62
N ARG A 427 1.19 -25.23 -36.60
CA ARG A 427 -0.18 -24.75 -36.79
C ARG A 427 -0.21 -23.34 -37.37
N CYS A 428 0.59 -22.42 -36.84
CA CYS A 428 0.71 -21.05 -37.36
C CYS A 428 1.09 -21.02 -38.85
N LYS A 429 2.03 -21.88 -39.27
CA LYS A 429 2.41 -22.01 -40.70
C LYS A 429 1.29 -22.52 -41.58
N ILE A 430 0.46 -23.45 -41.09
CA ILE A 430 -0.70 -23.98 -41.83
C ILE A 430 -1.75 -22.88 -42.07
N HIS A 431 -1.89 -21.95 -41.12
CA HIS A 431 -2.80 -20.80 -41.22
C HIS A 431 -2.19 -19.59 -41.97
N ASP A 432 -1.05 -19.76 -42.65
CA ASP A 432 -0.30 -18.68 -43.33
C ASP A 432 0.00 -17.48 -42.41
N ALA A 433 0.22 -17.74 -41.12
CA ALA A 433 0.42 -16.68 -40.13
C ALA A 433 1.79 -16.00 -40.27
N VAL A 434 1.81 -14.68 -40.10
CA VAL A 434 3.04 -13.88 -40.17
C VAL A 434 3.68 -13.82 -38.80
N ARG A 435 4.94 -14.22 -38.70
CA ARG A 435 5.71 -14.13 -37.45
C ARG A 435 6.02 -12.66 -37.13
N THR A 436 5.93 -12.30 -35.86
CA THR A 436 6.30 -10.96 -35.38
C THR A 436 7.81 -10.75 -35.41
N SER A 437 8.25 -9.49 -35.43
CA SER A 437 9.66 -9.12 -35.55
C SER A 437 10.51 -9.56 -34.35
N ASP A 438 9.91 -9.63 -33.15
CA ASP A 438 10.52 -10.17 -31.94
C ASP A 438 10.61 -11.72 -31.94
N GLY A 439 9.93 -12.37 -32.89
CA GLY A 439 9.85 -13.82 -32.99
C GLY A 439 8.99 -14.50 -31.92
N LEU A 440 8.34 -13.74 -31.03
CA LEU A 440 7.59 -14.25 -29.88
C LEU A 440 6.07 -14.33 -30.12
N GLY A 441 5.64 -14.18 -31.37
CA GLY A 441 4.23 -14.29 -31.74
C GLY A 441 4.01 -14.44 -33.24
N TYR A 442 2.74 -14.61 -33.58
CA TYR A 442 2.24 -14.65 -34.95
C TYR A 442 0.95 -13.85 -35.05
N PHE A 443 0.64 -13.33 -36.23
CA PHE A 443 -0.65 -12.70 -36.50
C PHE A 443 -1.07 -12.93 -37.95
N PHE A 444 -2.38 -12.91 -38.19
CA PHE A 444 -2.96 -12.93 -39.53
C PHE A 444 -4.41 -12.47 -39.48
N TYR A 445 -4.98 -12.26 -40.67
CA TYR A 445 -6.39 -11.96 -40.81
C TYR A 445 -7.09 -13.09 -41.57
N HIS A 446 -7.98 -13.79 -40.89
CA HIS A 446 -8.76 -14.87 -41.46
C HIS A 446 -9.94 -14.29 -42.25
N ARG A 447 -9.80 -14.24 -43.58
CA ARG A 447 -10.77 -13.58 -44.48
C ARG A 447 -12.18 -14.14 -44.40
N ILE A 448 -12.33 -15.47 -44.35
CA ILE A 448 -13.66 -16.13 -44.32
C ILE A 448 -14.42 -15.78 -43.04
N TYR A 449 -13.75 -15.82 -41.89
CA TYR A 449 -14.36 -15.51 -40.60
C TYR A 449 -14.25 -14.02 -40.21
N ASN A 450 -13.84 -13.11 -41.11
CA ASN A 450 -13.63 -11.69 -40.79
C ASN A 450 -13.00 -11.47 -39.40
N ALA A 451 -11.88 -12.16 -39.15
CA ALA A 451 -11.27 -12.26 -37.83
C ALA A 451 -9.78 -11.92 -37.91
N TYR A 452 -9.33 -10.95 -37.11
CA TYR A 452 -7.92 -10.79 -36.81
C TYR A 452 -7.54 -11.82 -35.74
N VAL A 453 -6.46 -12.57 -35.99
CA VAL A 453 -5.96 -13.59 -35.06
C VAL A 453 -4.54 -13.24 -34.68
N GLU A 454 -4.25 -13.24 -33.38
CA GLU A 454 -2.91 -13.05 -32.85
C GLU A 454 -2.54 -14.16 -31.86
N VAL A 455 -1.44 -14.83 -32.13
CA VAL A 455 -0.81 -15.81 -31.24
C VAL A 455 0.31 -15.11 -30.48
N VAL A 456 0.22 -15.07 -29.16
CA VAL A 456 1.13 -14.32 -28.28
C VAL A 456 1.76 -15.29 -27.28
N SER A 457 3.09 -15.38 -27.26
CA SER A 457 3.78 -16.14 -26.21
C SER A 457 3.63 -15.48 -24.85
N PHE A 458 3.79 -16.25 -23.78
CA PHE A 458 3.77 -15.69 -22.43
C PHE A 458 4.88 -14.66 -22.21
N ASP A 459 6.07 -14.88 -22.76
CA ASP A 459 7.16 -13.90 -22.71
C ASP A 459 6.79 -12.59 -23.42
N ARG A 460 6.15 -12.67 -24.60
CA ARG A 460 5.71 -11.47 -25.32
C ARG A 460 4.65 -10.70 -24.55
N LEU A 461 3.71 -11.41 -23.93
CA LEU A 461 2.67 -10.84 -23.09
C LEU A 461 3.28 -10.04 -21.92
N VAL A 462 4.21 -10.67 -21.18
CA VAL A 462 4.89 -10.04 -20.04
C VAL A 462 5.71 -8.82 -20.51
N ASN A 463 6.50 -8.97 -21.57
CA ASN A 463 7.34 -7.88 -22.10
C ASN A 463 6.51 -6.68 -22.55
N ALA A 464 5.47 -6.90 -23.36
CA ALA A 464 4.60 -5.85 -23.85
C ALA A 464 3.84 -5.15 -22.71
N ALA A 465 3.43 -5.89 -21.68
CA ALA A 465 2.78 -5.31 -20.50
C ALA A 465 3.77 -4.52 -19.63
N LYS A 466 5.01 -4.99 -19.44
CA LYS A 466 6.08 -4.24 -18.76
C LYS A 466 6.41 -2.93 -19.49
N GLU A 467 6.57 -2.98 -20.81
CA GLU A 467 6.87 -1.79 -21.62
C GLU A 467 5.77 -0.73 -21.52
N ARG A 468 4.48 -1.13 -21.62
CA ARG A 468 3.34 -0.21 -21.47
C ARG A 468 3.29 0.46 -20.10
N ASN A 469 3.74 -0.23 -19.05
CA ASN A 469 3.71 0.30 -17.69
C ASN A 469 5.02 0.96 -17.24
N LYS A 470 6.09 0.89 -18.06
CA LYS A 470 7.44 1.36 -17.72
C LYS A 470 7.47 2.81 -17.24
N ALA A 471 6.84 3.72 -17.99
CA ALA A 471 6.81 5.13 -17.63
C ALA A 471 6.17 5.39 -16.26
N PHE A 472 5.17 4.58 -15.88
CA PHE A 472 4.54 4.67 -14.57
C PHE A 472 5.42 4.08 -13.46
N PHE A 473 6.11 2.97 -13.73
CA PHE A 473 7.07 2.39 -12.78
C PHE A 473 8.23 3.35 -12.49
N ASP A 474 8.82 3.93 -13.53
CA ASP A 474 9.92 4.88 -13.41
C ASP A 474 9.49 6.13 -12.61
N LYS A 475 8.28 6.66 -12.87
CA LYS A 475 7.73 7.82 -12.16
C LYS A 475 7.48 7.54 -10.67
N LEU A 476 7.24 6.28 -10.29
CA LEU A 476 7.03 5.86 -8.91
C LEU A 476 8.31 5.38 -8.22
N GLY A 477 9.45 5.33 -8.93
CA GLY A 477 10.70 4.79 -8.40
C GLY A 477 10.64 3.27 -8.15
N LEU A 478 9.73 2.58 -8.82
CA LEU A 478 9.62 1.13 -8.74
C LEU A 478 10.71 0.51 -9.62
N PRO A 479 11.57 -0.40 -9.10
CA PRO A 479 12.62 -1.01 -9.89
C PRO A 479 12.08 -1.66 -11.17
N THR A 480 12.45 -1.10 -12.32
CA THR A 480 12.26 -1.69 -13.64
C THR A 480 13.40 -2.68 -13.86
N ILE A 481 13.09 -3.99 -13.85
CA ILE A 481 14.04 -5.04 -14.24
C ILE A 481 14.09 -5.11 -15.76
#